data_AF-A0A7S0A9D5-F1
#
_entry.id   AF-A0A7S0A9D5-F1
#
_cell.length_a   1.000
_cell.length_b   1.000
_cell.length_c   1.000
_cell.angle_alpha   90.00
_cell.angle_beta   90.00
_cell.angle_gamma   90.00
#
_symmetry.space_group_name_H-M   'P 1'
#
loop_
_entity.id
_entity.type
_entity.pdbx_description
1 polymer ?
#
loop_
_entity_poly.entity_id
_entity_poly.type
_entity_poly.pdbx_seq_one_letter_code
_entity_poly.pdbx_strand_id
1 'polypeptide(L)'
;IISQTHHPAKPMNRHPRDLVHRFFDRFDCGEAQKAFQEGVDHFLGHIRRRAVEKKREEEEEEARAAAESSAQPEEEVQAVSLVEAMYSMSPEERKGPGGLDPVEVFESLPQELQECFKTGDVERLKAVANEMESEEFDNHFKRCIDSGLWRPG
;
A
#
# COMPACT_ATOMS: atom_id res chain seq x y z
N ILE A 1 -27.63 -29.26 6.04
CA ILE A 1 -27.53 -30.48 6.87
C ILE A 1 -26.76 -30.19 8.16
N ILE A 2 -25.49 -29.79 8.09
CA ILE A 2 -24.65 -29.52 9.28
C ILE A 2 -25.29 -28.49 10.23
N SER A 3 -25.83 -27.39 9.72
CA SER A 3 -26.53 -26.39 10.53
C SER A 3 -27.75 -26.97 11.26
N GLN A 4 -28.50 -27.84 10.59
CA GLN A 4 -29.71 -28.47 11.09
C GLN A 4 -29.44 -29.60 12.10
N THR A 5 -28.26 -30.22 12.09
CA THR A 5 -27.83 -31.18 13.12
C THR A 5 -27.18 -30.48 14.31
N HIS A 6 -26.47 -29.37 14.06
CA HIS A 6 -25.76 -28.62 15.10
C HIS A 6 -26.69 -27.77 15.98
N HIS A 7 -27.75 -27.19 15.41
CA HIS A 7 -28.74 -26.41 16.16
C HIS A 7 -29.44 -27.22 17.28
N PRO A 8 -29.97 -28.44 17.03
CA PRO A 8 -30.55 -29.27 18.09
C PRO A 8 -29.52 -29.97 18.99
N ALA A 9 -28.28 -30.15 18.53
CA ALA A 9 -27.21 -30.74 19.36
C ALA A 9 -26.82 -29.85 20.55
N LYS A 10 -26.83 -28.53 20.34
CA LYS A 10 -26.41 -27.52 21.33
C LYS A 10 -27.23 -27.54 22.64
N PRO A 11 -28.57 -27.50 22.63
CA PRO A 11 -29.35 -27.58 23.86
C PRO A 11 -29.33 -28.98 24.50
N MET A 12 -29.09 -30.04 23.72
CA MET A 12 -29.05 -31.42 24.22
C MET A 12 -27.69 -31.80 24.84
N ASN A 13 -26.68 -30.93 24.75
CA ASN A 13 -25.29 -31.19 25.15
C ASN A 13 -24.74 -32.51 24.59
N ARG A 14 -25.05 -32.82 23.32
CA ARG A 14 -24.56 -34.00 22.61
C ARG A 14 -23.71 -33.59 21.43
N HIS A 15 -22.82 -34.48 20.99
CA HIS A 15 -22.01 -34.20 19.82
C HIS A 15 -22.90 -34.24 18.56
N PRO A 16 -22.80 -33.28 17.62
CA PRO A 16 -23.69 -33.20 16.47
C PRO A 16 -23.62 -34.41 15.54
N ARG A 17 -22.51 -35.18 15.57
CA ARG A 17 -22.39 -36.45 14.84
C ARG A 17 -23.41 -37.49 15.29
N ASP A 18 -23.79 -37.49 16.56
CA ASP A 18 -24.71 -38.47 17.15
C ASP A 18 -26.16 -38.26 16.66
N LEU A 19 -26.46 -37.06 16.17
CA LEU A 19 -27.78 -36.69 15.65
C LEU A 19 -27.90 -36.85 14.13
N VAL A 20 -26.81 -37.16 13.43
CA VAL A 20 -26.81 -37.29 11.96
C VAL A 20 -27.70 -38.46 11.52
N HIS A 21 -27.57 -39.62 12.15
CA HIS A 21 -28.42 -40.78 11.85
C HIS A 21 -29.90 -40.47 12.11
N ARG A 22 -30.20 -39.89 13.28
CA ARG A 22 -31.57 -39.49 13.65
C ARG A 22 -32.16 -38.41 12.74
N PHE A 23 -31.32 -37.57 12.16
CA PHE A 23 -31.73 -36.58 11.17
C PHE A 23 -32.20 -37.27 9.89
N PHE A 24 -31.45 -38.26 9.39
CA PHE A 24 -31.82 -39.00 8.18
C PHE A 24 -33.03 -39.92 8.40
N ASP A 25 -33.14 -40.56 9.57
CA ASP A 25 -34.34 -41.36 9.92
C ASP A 25 -35.62 -40.50 9.92
N ARG A 26 -35.50 -39.22 10.28
CA ARG A 26 -36.60 -38.25 10.23
C ARG A 26 -36.82 -37.67 8.84
N PHE A 27 -35.79 -37.68 8.00
CA PHE A 27 -35.81 -37.10 6.66
C PHE A 27 -36.67 -37.91 5.68
N ASP A 28 -36.89 -39.19 5.97
CA ASP A 28 -37.79 -40.06 5.19
C ASP A 28 -39.27 -39.62 5.30
N CYS A 29 -39.62 -38.77 6.28
CA CYS A 29 -40.92 -38.13 6.36
C CYS A 29 -40.98 -36.91 5.42
N GLY A 30 -41.87 -36.94 4.42
CA GLY A 30 -41.97 -35.89 3.38
C GLY A 30 -42.21 -34.46 3.90
N GLU A 31 -42.75 -34.27 5.10
CA GLU A 31 -42.89 -32.95 5.74
C GLU A 31 -41.54 -32.37 6.18
N ALA A 32 -40.67 -33.20 6.76
CA ALA A 32 -39.33 -32.78 7.18
C ALA A 32 -38.45 -32.42 5.97
N GLN A 33 -38.64 -33.13 4.86
CA GLN A 33 -37.97 -32.83 3.60
C GLN A 33 -38.40 -31.46 3.02
N LYS A 34 -39.70 -31.14 3.05
CA LYS A 34 -40.21 -29.84 2.57
C LYS A 34 -39.67 -28.67 3.40
N ALA A 35 -39.75 -28.77 4.73
CA ALA A 35 -39.19 -27.75 5.62
C ALA A 35 -37.67 -27.58 5.44
N PHE A 36 -36.95 -28.68 5.17
CA PHE A 36 -35.54 -28.64 4.83
C PHE A 36 -35.29 -27.91 3.50
N GLN A 37 -36.08 -28.21 2.47
CA GLN A 37 -35.96 -27.59 1.16
C GLN A 37 -36.21 -26.08 1.20
N GLU A 38 -37.24 -25.63 1.92
CA GLU A 38 -37.49 -24.20 2.13
C GLU A 38 -36.30 -23.49 2.78
N GLY A 39 -35.65 -24.14 3.76
CA GLY A 39 -34.43 -23.64 4.39
C GLY A 39 -33.24 -23.57 3.43
N VAL A 40 -33.11 -24.53 2.51
CA VAL A 40 -32.08 -24.53 1.46
C VAL A 40 -32.34 -23.41 0.46
N ASP A 41 -33.58 -23.20 0.04
CA ASP A 41 -33.95 -22.15 -0.92
C ASP A 41 -33.66 -20.75 -0.35
N HIS A 42 -33.97 -20.53 0.93
CA HIS A 42 -33.62 -19.30 1.63
C HIS A 42 -32.10 -19.08 1.70
N PHE A 43 -31.34 -20.14 2.02
CA PHE A 43 -29.88 -20.08 2.07
C PHE A 43 -29.26 -19.79 0.69
N LEU A 44 -29.77 -20.41 -0.37
CA LEU A 44 -29.36 -20.11 -1.75
C LEU A 44 -29.66 -18.65 -2.11
N GLY A 45 -30.81 -18.13 -1.70
CA GLY A 45 -31.17 -16.72 -1.85
C GLY A 45 -30.16 -15.78 -1.18
N HIS A 46 -29.69 -16.13 0.02
CA HIS A 46 -28.63 -15.37 0.71
C HIS A 46 -27.27 -15.45 0.04
N ILE A 47 -26.86 -16.62 -0.46
CA ILE A 47 -25.59 -16.75 -1.20
C ILE A 47 -25.62 -15.87 -2.45
N ARG A 48 -26.73 -15.90 -3.21
CA ARG A 48 -26.89 -15.07 -4.40
C ARG A 48 -26.84 -13.58 -4.06
N ARG A 49 -27.54 -13.16 -2.99
CA ARG A 49 -27.51 -11.75 -2.54
C ARG A 49 -26.11 -11.29 -2.18
N ARG A 50 -25.37 -12.08 -1.38
CA ARG A 50 -23.98 -11.77 -1.00
C ARG A 50 -23.05 -11.69 -2.21
N ALA A 51 -23.25 -12.56 -3.22
CA ALA A 51 -22.45 -12.51 -4.44
C ALA A 51 -22.69 -11.24 -5.26
N VAL A 52 -23.93 -10.73 -5.30
CA VAL A 52 -24.29 -9.49 -5.99
C VAL A 52 -23.83 -8.26 -5.21
N GLU A 53 -24.03 -8.25 -3.89
CA GLU A 53 -23.61 -7.18 -2.99
C GLU A 53 -22.09 -7.00 -3.04
N LYS A 54 -21.33 -8.10 -2.98
CA LYS A 54 -19.87 -8.04 -3.09
C LYS A 54 -19.38 -7.47 -4.43
N LYS A 55 -19.99 -7.88 -5.54
CA LYS A 55 -19.68 -7.30 -6.86
C LYS A 55 -19.99 -5.81 -6.94
N ARG A 56 -21.13 -5.41 -6.36
CA ARG A 56 -21.54 -4.01 -6.33
C ARG A 56 -20.63 -3.16 -5.45
N GLU A 57 -20.19 -3.67 -4.31
CA GLU A 57 -19.22 -2.99 -3.44
C GLU A 57 -17.87 -2.82 -4.15
N GLU A 58 -17.38 -3.85 -4.85
CA GLU A 58 -16.18 -3.78 -5.68
C GLU A 58 -16.33 -2.75 -6.82
N GLU A 59 -17.46 -2.75 -7.54
CA GLU A 59 -17.77 -1.77 -8.59
C GLU A 59 -17.92 -0.34 -8.05
N GLU A 60 -18.50 -0.16 -6.85
CA GLU A 60 -18.62 1.15 -6.20
C GLU A 60 -17.27 1.64 -5.66
N GLU A 61 -16.40 0.76 -5.18
CA GLU A 61 -15.03 1.09 -4.78
C GLU A 61 -14.17 1.44 -6.00
N GLU A 62 -14.29 0.67 -7.09
CA GLU A 62 -13.66 0.98 -8.37
C GLU A 62 -14.19 2.28 -8.98
N ALA A 63 -15.49 2.54 -8.89
CA ALA A 63 -16.08 3.79 -9.36
C ALA A 63 -15.69 4.99 -8.49
N ARG A 64 -15.53 4.82 -7.17
CA ARG A 64 -14.99 5.86 -6.28
C ARG A 64 -13.51 6.10 -6.54
N ALA A 65 -12.71 5.05 -6.74
CA ALA A 65 -11.31 5.17 -7.12
C ALA A 65 -11.15 5.84 -8.50
N ALA A 66 -12.01 5.50 -9.47
CA ALA A 66 -12.06 6.16 -10.77
C ALA A 66 -12.51 7.61 -10.66
N ALA A 67 -13.53 7.92 -9.84
CA ALA A 67 -14.01 9.27 -9.61
C ALA A 67 -12.98 10.14 -8.87
N GLU A 68 -12.26 9.60 -7.90
CA GLU A 68 -11.14 10.26 -7.22
C GLU A 68 -9.97 10.48 -8.18
N SER A 69 -9.73 9.56 -9.13
CA SER A 69 -8.77 9.77 -10.22
C SER A 69 -9.21 10.84 -11.24
N SER A 70 -10.52 11.00 -11.45
CA SER A 70 -11.08 11.95 -12.40
C SER A 70 -11.55 13.28 -11.79
N ALA A 71 -11.50 13.42 -10.46
CA ALA A 71 -11.82 14.65 -9.73
C ALA A 71 -10.60 15.54 -9.51
N GLN A 72 -9.43 15.14 -10.02
CA GLN A 72 -8.43 16.12 -10.42
C GLN A 72 -8.96 16.79 -11.69
N PRO A 73 -9.11 18.13 -11.72
CA PRO A 73 -9.50 18.81 -12.94
C PRO A 73 -8.53 18.40 -14.04
N GLU A 74 -9.03 18.33 -15.26
CA GLU A 74 -8.30 18.02 -16.49
C GLU A 74 -7.11 18.98 -16.69
N GLU A 75 -6.01 18.74 -15.99
CA GLU A 75 -4.66 18.97 -16.50
C GLU A 75 -4.14 17.59 -16.87
N GLU A 76 -3.86 17.44 -18.15
CA GLU A 76 -3.25 16.26 -18.74
C GLU A 76 -2.15 15.73 -17.80
N VAL A 77 -2.30 14.49 -17.31
CA VAL A 77 -1.20 13.72 -16.72
C VAL A 77 -0.22 13.35 -17.84
N GLN A 78 0.41 14.38 -18.39
CA GLN A 78 1.75 14.31 -18.93
C GLN A 78 2.57 13.70 -17.79
N ALA A 79 3.29 12.61 -18.05
CA ALA A 79 4.23 12.06 -17.08
C ALA A 79 5.33 13.10 -16.87
N VAL A 80 5.07 14.07 -15.99
CA VAL A 80 5.99 15.12 -15.60
C VAL A 80 7.16 14.37 -15.01
N SER A 81 8.28 14.38 -15.72
CA SER A 81 9.46 13.66 -15.28
C SER A 81 9.82 14.11 -13.88
N LEU A 82 10.42 13.24 -13.05
CA LEU A 82 10.83 13.58 -11.68
C LEU A 82 11.65 14.88 -11.63
N VAL A 83 12.37 15.19 -12.71
CA VAL A 83 13.12 16.43 -12.91
C VAL A 83 12.20 17.65 -13.01
N GLU A 84 11.11 17.56 -13.74
CA GLU A 84 10.17 18.67 -13.97
C GLU A 84 9.25 18.92 -12.75
N ALA A 85 8.91 17.87 -12.01
CA ALA A 85 8.28 17.98 -10.69
C ALA A 85 9.24 18.61 -9.66
N MET A 86 10.55 18.36 -9.81
CA MET A 86 11.56 19.08 -9.04
C MET A 86 11.53 20.56 -9.41
N TYR A 87 11.64 20.91 -10.71
CA TYR A 87 11.68 22.31 -11.16
C TYR A 87 10.42 23.15 -10.87
N SER A 88 9.25 22.51 -10.69
CA SER A 88 8.00 23.19 -10.34
C SER A 88 7.87 23.57 -8.86
N MET A 89 8.60 22.90 -7.96
CA MET A 89 8.66 23.27 -6.54
C MET A 89 9.41 24.58 -6.34
N SER A 90 8.97 25.41 -5.39
CA SER A 90 9.74 26.59 -4.97
C SER A 90 11.12 26.15 -4.44
N PRO A 91 12.20 26.93 -4.65
CA PRO A 91 13.50 26.69 -4.01
C PRO A 91 13.40 26.50 -2.49
N GLU A 92 12.36 27.05 -1.86
CA GLU A 92 12.10 26.89 -0.43
C GLU A 92 11.59 25.50 -0.05
N GLU A 93 10.84 24.85 -0.94
CA GLU A 93 10.25 23.52 -0.72
C GLU A 93 11.28 22.40 -0.95
N ARG A 94 12.35 22.68 -1.69
CA ARG A 94 13.46 21.74 -1.95
C ARG A 94 14.54 21.72 -0.88
N LYS A 95 14.46 22.63 0.11
CA LYS A 95 15.50 22.77 1.13
C LYS A 95 15.62 21.51 1.98
N GLY A 96 16.86 21.05 2.12
CA GLY A 96 17.23 19.94 2.98
C GLY A 96 17.10 20.26 4.48
N PRO A 97 17.51 19.33 5.37
CA PRO A 97 17.35 19.46 6.82
C PRO A 97 17.99 20.71 7.44
N GLY A 98 19.02 21.28 6.79
CA GLY A 98 19.71 22.50 7.19
C GLY A 98 19.26 23.75 6.42
N GLY A 99 18.17 23.69 5.64
CA GLY A 99 17.64 24.84 4.93
C GLY A 99 18.40 25.20 3.63
N LEU A 100 19.29 24.33 3.16
CA LEU A 100 20.05 24.51 1.92
C LEU A 100 19.44 23.68 0.78
N ASP A 101 19.42 24.23 -0.43
CA ASP A 101 18.98 23.50 -1.63
C ASP A 101 20.10 22.53 -2.10
N PRO A 102 19.82 21.23 -2.26
CA PRO A 102 20.78 20.27 -2.81
C PRO A 102 21.37 20.68 -4.16
N VAL A 103 20.60 21.35 -5.03
CA VAL A 103 21.06 21.77 -6.37
C VAL A 103 22.10 22.87 -6.26
N GLU A 104 21.82 23.91 -5.47
CA GLU A 104 22.76 25.02 -5.26
C GLU A 104 24.05 24.56 -4.57
N VAL A 105 23.92 23.67 -3.58
CA VAL A 105 25.10 23.09 -2.93
C VAL A 105 25.92 22.31 -3.94
N PHE A 106 25.31 21.42 -4.71
CA PHE A 106 25.99 20.62 -5.71
C PHE A 106 26.73 21.46 -6.77
N GLU A 107 26.10 22.49 -7.32
CA GLU A 107 26.74 23.39 -8.30
C GLU A 107 27.90 24.19 -7.71
N SER A 108 27.87 24.49 -6.41
CA SER A 108 28.92 25.23 -5.71
C SER A 108 30.12 24.37 -5.26
N LEU A 109 30.04 23.04 -5.38
CA LEU A 109 31.13 22.14 -5.00
C LEU A 109 32.26 22.15 -6.05
N PRO A 110 33.50 21.84 -5.66
CA PRO A 110 34.60 21.57 -6.59
C PRO A 110 34.24 20.46 -7.59
N GLN A 111 34.74 20.54 -8.83
CA GLN A 111 34.46 19.55 -9.88
C GLN A 111 34.78 18.11 -9.45
N GLU A 112 35.86 17.91 -8.71
CA GLU A 112 36.27 16.60 -8.21
C GLU A 112 35.22 15.98 -7.28
N LEU A 113 34.64 16.77 -6.38
CA LEU A 113 33.57 16.34 -5.49
C LEU A 113 32.27 16.10 -6.26
N GLN A 114 31.92 16.98 -7.20
CA GLN A 114 30.74 16.79 -8.06
C GLN A 114 30.81 15.47 -8.83
N GLU A 115 31.98 15.12 -9.39
CA GLU A 115 32.18 13.85 -10.07
C GLU A 115 31.96 12.65 -9.13
N CYS A 116 32.49 12.71 -7.90
CA CYS A 116 32.31 11.65 -6.91
C CYS A 116 30.82 11.38 -6.62
N PHE A 117 29.99 12.44 -6.52
CA PHE A 117 28.54 12.30 -6.33
C PHE A 117 27.82 11.81 -7.59
N LYS A 118 28.25 12.20 -8.80
CA LYS A 118 27.68 11.69 -10.06
C LYS A 118 27.94 10.20 -10.25
N THR A 119 29.12 9.72 -9.89
CA THR A 119 29.51 8.32 -10.05
C THR A 119 29.18 7.45 -8.84
N GLY A 120 28.87 8.06 -7.69
CA GLY A 120 28.63 7.36 -6.43
C GLY A 120 29.89 6.70 -5.85
N ASP A 121 31.08 7.22 -6.20
CA ASP A 121 32.36 6.63 -5.83
C ASP A 121 32.86 7.16 -4.49
N VAL A 122 32.61 6.39 -3.43
CA VAL A 122 33.03 6.71 -2.06
C VAL A 122 34.54 6.62 -1.87
N GLU A 123 35.24 5.79 -2.65
CA GLU A 123 36.70 5.67 -2.54
C GLU A 123 37.39 6.92 -3.10
N ARG A 124 36.89 7.42 -4.23
CA ARG A 124 37.38 8.66 -4.83
C ARG A 124 37.10 9.87 -3.94
N LEU A 125 35.95 9.92 -3.27
CA LEU A 125 35.65 10.96 -2.29
C LEU A 125 36.67 11.00 -1.13
N LYS A 126 37.10 9.83 -0.64
CA LYS A 126 38.15 9.73 0.39
C LYS A 126 39.52 10.18 -0.13
N ALA A 127 39.83 9.90 -1.39
CA ALA A 127 41.08 10.37 -2.00
C ALA A 127 41.10 11.90 -2.08
N VAL A 128 40.02 12.49 -2.58
CA VAL A 128 39.83 13.95 -2.67
C VAL A 128 39.92 14.60 -1.27
N ALA A 129 39.32 13.98 -0.25
CA ALA A 129 39.42 14.44 1.15
C ALA A 129 40.85 14.45 1.71
N ASN A 130 41.75 13.61 1.19
CA ASN A 130 43.16 13.61 1.58
C ASN A 130 44.03 14.58 0.77
N GLU A 131 43.57 14.97 -0.43
CA GLU A 131 44.31 15.86 -1.33
C GLU A 131 44.03 17.33 -1.03
N MET A 132 42.79 17.68 -0.67
CA MET A 132 42.43 19.05 -0.29
C MET A 132 42.65 19.35 1.20
N GLU A 133 42.65 20.64 1.53
CA GLU A 133 42.77 21.09 2.91
C GLU A 133 41.56 20.64 3.75
N SER A 134 41.83 20.12 4.94
CA SER A 134 40.81 19.51 5.80
C SER A 134 39.70 20.50 6.20
N GLU A 135 40.04 21.78 6.44
CA GLU A 135 39.03 22.81 6.76
C GLU A 135 38.11 23.12 5.56
N GLU A 136 38.65 23.14 4.34
CA GLU A 136 37.85 23.36 3.13
C GLU A 136 36.91 22.17 2.88
N PHE A 137 37.43 20.95 3.02
CA PHE A 137 36.64 19.73 2.88
C PHE A 137 35.49 19.70 3.88
N ASP A 138 35.75 19.94 5.17
CA ASP A 138 34.74 19.90 6.23
C ASP A 138 33.62 20.93 6.00
N ASN A 139 33.97 22.12 5.51
CA ASN A 139 33.01 23.16 5.16
C ASN A 139 32.08 22.72 4.01
N HIS A 140 32.63 22.13 2.95
CA HIS A 140 31.83 21.59 1.83
C HIS A 140 31.00 20.38 2.27
N PHE A 141 31.57 19.49 3.08
CA PHE A 141 30.92 18.27 3.54
C PHE A 141 29.74 18.57 4.45
N LYS A 142 29.87 19.56 5.33
CA LYS A 142 28.77 20.05 6.18
C LYS A 142 27.60 20.56 5.33
N ARG A 143 27.88 21.34 4.28
CA ARG A 143 26.84 21.82 3.34
C ARG A 143 26.15 20.67 2.61
N CYS A 144 26.87 19.59 2.30
CA CYS A 144 26.28 18.39 1.70
C CYS A 144 25.31 17.67 2.65
N ILE A 145 25.61 17.65 3.95
CA ILE A 145 24.72 17.06 4.98
C ILE A 145 23.49 17.96 5.18
N ASP A 146 23.71 19.27 5.31
CA ASP A 146 22.66 20.27 5.55
C ASP A 146 21.68 20.38 4.37
N SER A 147 22.15 20.19 3.14
CA SER A 147 21.28 20.09 1.95
C SER A 147 20.65 18.72 1.76
N GLY A 148 21.09 17.69 2.49
CA GLY A 148 20.60 16.32 2.34
C GLY A 148 21.18 15.57 1.14
N LEU A 149 22.21 16.11 0.47
CA LEU A 149 22.97 15.46 -0.59
C LEU A 149 23.76 14.25 -0.06
N TRP A 150 24.16 14.27 1.21
CA TRP A 150 24.85 13.17 1.89
C TRP A 150 24.19 12.80 3.21
N ARG A 151 24.07 11.49 3.48
CA ARG A 151 23.62 10.97 4.78
C ARG A 151 24.76 10.20 5.45
N PRO A 152 25.21 10.61 6.64
CA PRO A 152 26.16 9.81 7.40
C PRO A 152 25.48 8.48 7.77
N GLY A 153 26.10 7.37 7.35
CA GLY A 153 25.72 6.00 7.69
C GLY A 153 26.66 5.39 8.72
#